data_AF-A0A440K1Q6-F1
#
_entry.id   AF-A0A440K1Q6-F1
#
_cell.length_a   1.000
_cell.length_b   1.000
_cell.length_c   1.000
_cell.angle_alpha   90.00
_cell.angle_beta   90.00
_cell.angle_gamma   90.00
#
_symmetry.space_group_name_H-M   'P 1'
#
loop_
_entity.id
_entity.type
_entity.pdbx_description
1 polymer ?
#
loop_
_entity_poly.entity_id
_entity_poly.type
_entity_poly.pdbx_seq_one_letter_code
_entity_poly.pdbx_strand_id
1 'polypeptide(L)'
;MPLAAEASLDSDIFLWGLDLFNHGYYWEAHEAWEGLWQVADRDAPLRTLFKGLILLSAAGVKIREGKQAAAMRHAGRAAALLRRLNTADHTFERALGMSPAALAEYAEAAARVPAALQATALGQPQPVFDFILGPSSGERPISSQKNKQSSVEVAGNRPDPLGQRH
;
A
#
# COMPACT_ATOMS: atom_id res chain seq x y z
N MET A 1 -3.32 15.02 -17.17
CA MET A 1 -4.38 14.04 -16.86
C MET A 1 -3.97 13.32 -15.59
N PRO A 2 -4.66 13.48 -14.45
CA PRO A 2 -4.38 12.63 -13.30
C PRO A 2 -4.79 11.21 -13.72
N LEU A 3 -3.88 10.24 -13.57
CA LEU A 3 -4.25 8.83 -13.63
C LEU A 3 -5.36 8.65 -12.59
N ALA A 4 -6.56 8.26 -13.03
CA ALA A 4 -7.65 8.00 -12.10
C ALA A 4 -7.13 6.97 -11.10
N ALA A 5 -7.01 7.36 -9.83
CA ALA A 5 -6.57 6.46 -8.79
C ALA A 5 -7.57 5.29 -8.76
N GLU A 6 -7.11 4.10 -9.08
CA GLU A 6 -7.92 2.90 -8.97
C GLU A 6 -7.74 2.34 -7.56
N ALA A 7 -8.84 1.97 -6.92
CA ALA A 7 -8.83 1.30 -5.63
C ALA A 7 -8.22 -0.10 -5.79
N SER A 8 -6.90 -0.22 -5.60
CA SER A 8 -6.16 -1.49 -5.74
C SER A 8 -5.05 -1.62 -4.70
N LEU A 9 -4.80 -2.85 -4.25
CA LEU A 9 -3.71 -3.21 -3.33
C LEU A 9 -2.34 -3.25 -4.02
N ASP A 10 -2.30 -3.19 -5.35
CA ASP A 10 -1.04 -3.13 -6.11
C ASP A 10 -0.77 -1.70 -6.62
N SER A 11 -1.64 -0.73 -6.30
CA SER A 11 -1.49 0.66 -6.71
C SER A 11 -0.31 1.33 -5.99
N ASP A 12 0.37 2.24 -6.70
CA ASP A 12 1.49 3.01 -6.12
C ASP A 12 1.04 3.82 -4.89
N ILE A 13 -0.20 4.34 -4.89
CA ILE A 13 -0.77 5.09 -3.76
C ILE A 13 -0.97 4.19 -2.54
N PHE A 14 -1.41 2.94 -2.73
CA PHE A 14 -1.56 2.01 -1.62
C PHE A 14 -0.21 1.69 -0.97
N LEU A 15 0.78 1.33 -1.79
CA LEU A 15 2.14 0.99 -1.33
C LEU A 15 2.81 2.19 -0.66
N TRP A 16 2.65 3.39 -1.23
CA TRP A 16 3.13 4.63 -0.63
C TRP A 16 2.50 4.90 0.74
N GLY A 17 1.20 4.63 0.89
CA GLY A 17 0.52 4.73 2.18
C GLY A 17 1.08 3.75 3.23
N LEU A 18 1.47 2.53 2.82
CA LEU A 18 2.14 1.58 3.71
C LEU A 18 3.49 2.13 4.19
N ASP A 19 4.31 2.64 3.27
CA ASP A 19 5.61 3.22 3.63
C ASP A 19 5.47 4.40 4.58
N LEU A 20 4.56 5.32 4.29
CA LEU A 20 4.26 6.46 5.18
C LEU A 20 3.84 5.99 6.57
N PHE A 21 2.95 5.00 6.64
CA PHE A 21 2.47 4.45 7.90
C PHE A 21 3.62 3.82 8.71
N ASN A 22 4.44 3.00 8.06
CA ASN A 22 5.58 2.31 8.67
C ASN A 22 6.62 3.29 9.23
N HIS A 23 6.75 4.48 8.64
CA HIS A 23 7.67 5.54 9.09
C HIS A 23 7.02 6.56 10.04
N GLY A 24 5.78 6.35 10.48
CA GLY A 24 5.09 7.22 11.45
C GLY A 24 4.43 8.47 10.87
N TYR A 25 4.40 8.61 9.54
CA TYR A 25 3.67 9.65 8.79
C TYR A 25 2.18 9.28 8.69
N TYR A 26 1.53 9.13 9.85
CA TYR A 26 0.16 8.62 9.93
C TYR A 26 -0.86 9.52 9.27
N TRP A 27 -0.66 10.84 9.28
CA TRP A 27 -1.59 11.76 8.64
C TRP A 27 -1.50 11.66 7.11
N GLU A 28 -0.29 11.56 6.56
CA GLU A 28 -0.07 11.39 5.13
C GLU A 28 -0.56 10.03 4.65
N ALA A 29 -0.36 8.97 5.44
CA ALA A 29 -0.91 7.64 5.15
C ALA A 29 -2.45 7.66 5.15
N HIS A 30 -3.07 8.42 6.07
CA HIS A 30 -4.51 8.64 6.10
C HIS A 30 -4.99 9.26 4.78
N GLU A 31 -4.36 10.34 4.32
CA GLU A 31 -4.77 11.02 3.09
C GLU A 31 -4.62 10.13 1.85
N ALA A 32 -3.49 9.41 1.75
CA ALA A 32 -3.24 8.48 0.65
C ALA A 32 -4.35 7.43 0.53
N TRP A 33 -4.74 6.82 1.66
CA TRP A 33 -5.80 5.82 1.67
C TRP A 33 -7.21 6.42 1.61
N GLU A 34 -7.43 7.67 2.01
CA GLU A 34 -8.71 8.36 1.82
C GLU A 34 -9.05 8.54 0.34
N GLY A 35 -8.05 8.89 -0.49
CA GLY A 35 -8.23 8.95 -1.94
C GLY A 35 -8.71 7.61 -2.53
N LEU A 36 -8.06 6.51 -2.13
CA LEU A 36 -8.46 5.15 -2.55
C LEU A 36 -9.84 4.75 -2.00
N TRP A 37 -10.16 5.13 -0.77
CA TRP A 37 -11.47 4.87 -0.18
C TRP A 37 -12.61 5.59 -0.90
N GLN A 38 -12.39 6.82 -1.39
CA GLN A 38 -13.41 7.58 -2.10
C GLN A 38 -13.82 6.91 -3.42
N VAL A 39 -12.84 6.37 -4.15
CA VAL A 39 -13.03 5.73 -5.47
C VAL A 39 -13.37 4.23 -5.40
N ALA A 40 -13.18 3.57 -4.25
CA ALA A 40 -13.56 2.18 -4.06
C ALA A 40 -15.08 1.98 -4.07
N ASP A 41 -15.55 0.92 -4.71
CA ASP A 41 -16.97 0.56 -4.74
C ASP A 41 -17.55 0.41 -3.32
N ARG A 42 -18.81 0.85 -3.15
CA ARG A 42 -19.45 0.98 -1.83
C ARG A 42 -19.51 -0.33 -1.04
N ASP A 43 -19.75 -1.44 -1.73
CA ASP A 43 -19.91 -2.76 -1.13
C ASP A 43 -18.65 -3.63 -1.28
N ALA A 44 -17.56 -3.08 -1.82
CA ALA A 44 -16.32 -3.83 -2.00
C ALA A 44 -15.57 -4.03 -0.67
N PRO A 45 -15.01 -5.22 -0.43
CA PRO A 45 -14.13 -5.49 0.71
C PRO A 45 -12.97 -4.48 0.82
N LEU A 46 -12.43 -3.99 -0.32
CA LEU A 46 -11.39 -2.96 -0.35
C LEU A 46 -11.82 -1.66 0.33
N ARG A 47 -13.07 -1.23 0.15
CA ARG A 47 -13.56 -0.02 0.82
C ARG A 47 -13.59 -0.19 2.34
N THR A 48 -13.90 -1.38 2.82
CA THR A 48 -13.87 -1.70 4.26
C THR A 48 -12.43 -1.73 4.76
N LEU A 49 -11.51 -2.34 4.00
CA LEU A 49 -10.07 -2.31 4.32
C LEU A 49 -9.56 -0.88 4.43
N PHE A 50 -9.72 -0.05 3.40
CA PHE A 50 -9.22 1.33 3.42
C PHE A 50 -9.83 2.12 4.58
N LYS A 51 -11.11 1.92 4.89
CA LYS A 51 -11.71 2.58 6.06
C LYS A 51 -11.07 2.13 7.37
N GLY A 52 -10.72 0.86 7.50
CA GLY A 52 -9.96 0.32 8.63
C GLY A 52 -8.58 0.96 8.75
N LEU A 53 -7.82 1.02 7.65
CA LEU A 53 -6.49 1.61 7.59
C LEU A 53 -6.49 3.12 7.90
N ILE A 54 -7.46 3.88 7.37
CA ILE A 54 -7.66 5.31 7.67
C ILE A 54 -7.89 5.53 9.18
N LEU A 55 -8.71 4.70 9.81
CA LEU A 55 -8.96 4.77 11.25
C LEU A 55 -7.74 4.36 12.07
N LEU A 56 -6.97 3.37 11.59
CA LEU A 56 -5.72 2.96 12.22
C LEU A 56 -4.69 4.10 12.18
N SER A 57 -4.52 4.77 11.04
CA SER A 57 -3.72 5.99 10.90
C SER A 57 -4.17 7.09 11.87
N ALA A 58 -5.49 7.34 11.96
CA ALA A 58 -6.02 8.30 12.93
C ALA A 58 -5.71 7.90 14.39
N ALA A 59 -5.71 6.60 14.71
CA ALA A 59 -5.27 6.12 16.02
C ALA A 59 -3.79 6.44 16.27
N GLY A 60 -2.91 6.18 15.30
CA GLY A 60 -1.49 6.53 15.37
C GLY A 60 -1.24 8.02 15.65
N VAL A 61 -1.97 8.92 14.95
CA VAL A 61 -1.94 10.36 15.24
C VAL A 61 -2.35 10.65 16.69
N LYS A 62 -3.42 10.03 17.19
CA LYS A 62 -3.91 10.27 18.56
C LYS A 62 -2.99 9.69 19.63
N ILE A 63 -2.29 8.59 19.37
CA ILE A 63 -1.25 8.07 20.25
C ILE A 63 -0.11 9.09 20.36
N ARG A 64 0.35 9.66 19.23
CA ARG A 64 1.38 10.72 19.21
C ARG A 64 0.96 12.01 19.92
N GLU A 65 -0.32 12.36 19.85
CA GLU A 65 -0.89 13.49 20.60
C GLU A 65 -1.08 13.21 22.10
N GLY A 66 -0.78 12.00 22.59
CA GLY A 66 -1.05 11.59 23.98
C GLY A 66 -2.54 11.45 24.31
N LYS A 67 -3.41 11.38 23.29
CA LYS A 67 -4.88 11.31 23.44
C LYS A 67 -5.37 9.86 23.45
N GLN A 68 -5.02 9.12 24.49
CA GLN A 68 -5.26 7.68 24.60
C GLN A 68 -6.73 7.27 24.38
N ALA A 69 -7.69 7.94 25.01
CA ALA A 69 -9.12 7.60 24.82
C ALA A 69 -9.59 7.76 23.36
N ALA A 70 -9.08 8.77 22.64
CA ALA A 70 -9.38 8.96 21.23
C ALA A 70 -8.69 7.88 20.37
N ALA A 71 -7.44 7.54 20.70
CA ALA A 71 -6.72 6.45 20.05
C ALA A 71 -7.46 5.12 20.19
N MET A 72 -7.89 4.75 21.40
CA MET A 72 -8.64 3.52 21.66
C MET A 72 -9.95 3.46 20.85
N ARG A 73 -10.68 4.58 20.75
CA ARG A 73 -11.89 4.63 19.94
C ARG A 73 -11.62 4.42 18.46
N HIS A 74 -10.55 5.01 17.92
CA HIS A 74 -10.20 4.82 16.51
C HIS A 74 -9.67 3.40 16.24
N ALA A 75 -8.79 2.89 17.09
CA ALA A 75 -8.25 1.53 17.01
C ALA A 75 -9.36 0.47 17.09
N GLY A 76 -10.28 0.57 18.05
CA GLY A 76 -11.38 -0.39 18.18
C GLY A 76 -12.33 -0.38 16.96
N ARG A 77 -12.59 0.80 16.37
CA ARG A 77 -13.37 0.89 15.13
C ARG A 77 -12.62 0.32 13.92
N ALA A 78 -11.31 0.56 13.82
CA ALA A 78 -10.46 -0.03 12.80
C ALA A 78 -10.47 -1.56 12.90
N ALA A 79 -10.24 -2.08 14.11
CA ALA A 79 -10.24 -3.50 14.43
C ALA A 79 -11.58 -4.17 14.09
N ALA A 80 -12.71 -3.53 14.42
CA ALA A 80 -14.03 -4.03 14.05
C ALA A 80 -14.27 -4.14 12.53
N LEU A 81 -13.66 -3.27 11.72
CA LEU A 81 -13.74 -3.34 10.25
C LEU A 81 -12.82 -4.43 9.71
N LEU A 82 -11.58 -4.48 10.22
CA LEU A 82 -10.58 -5.46 9.78
C LEU A 82 -11.04 -6.90 10.04
N ARG A 83 -11.66 -7.17 11.20
CA ARG A 83 -12.22 -8.50 11.54
C ARG A 83 -13.41 -8.91 10.66
N ARG A 84 -14.03 -8.00 9.89
CA ARG A 84 -15.13 -8.33 8.95
C ARG A 84 -14.63 -8.78 7.59
N LEU A 85 -13.36 -8.53 7.26
CA LEU A 85 -12.80 -8.89 5.97
C LEU A 85 -12.71 -10.41 5.85
N ASN A 86 -13.16 -10.93 4.71
CA ASN A 86 -12.93 -12.33 4.37
C ASN A 86 -11.44 -12.55 4.11
N THR A 87 -10.87 -13.60 4.71
CA THR A 87 -9.45 -13.95 4.60
C THR A 87 -9.20 -15.26 3.87
N ALA A 88 -10.24 -15.89 3.31
CA ALA A 88 -10.16 -17.21 2.69
C ALA A 88 -9.18 -17.28 1.50
N ASP A 89 -8.95 -16.18 0.79
CA ASP A 89 -8.04 -16.11 -0.36
C ASP A 89 -6.67 -15.51 -0.02
N HIS A 90 -6.43 -15.17 1.26
CA HIS A 90 -5.20 -14.54 1.76
C HIS A 90 -4.78 -13.24 1.04
N THR A 91 -5.66 -12.62 0.24
CA THR A 91 -5.34 -11.43 -0.57
C THR A 91 -4.88 -10.26 0.30
N PHE A 92 -5.63 -9.96 1.36
CA PHE A 92 -5.28 -8.90 2.31
C PHE A 92 -4.05 -9.23 3.13
N GLU A 93 -3.87 -10.49 3.49
CA GLU A 93 -2.71 -10.93 4.26
C GLU A 93 -1.42 -10.73 3.48
N ARG A 94 -1.42 -11.10 2.20
CA ARG A 94 -0.28 -10.87 1.31
C ARG A 94 0.04 -9.38 1.15
N ALA A 95 -0.98 -8.54 1.05
CA ALA A 95 -0.79 -7.09 0.89
C ALA A 95 -0.33 -6.39 2.18
N LEU A 96 -0.80 -6.83 3.34
CA LEU A 96 -0.50 -6.22 4.64
C LEU A 96 0.68 -6.88 5.35
N GLY A 97 1.20 -8.01 4.86
CA GLY A 97 2.23 -8.82 5.54
C GLY A 97 1.72 -9.57 6.77
N MET A 98 0.43 -9.45 7.11
CA MET A 98 -0.25 -10.15 8.20
C MET A 98 -1.76 -10.18 7.96
N SER A 99 -2.45 -11.12 8.61
CA SER A 99 -3.91 -11.18 8.49
C SER A 99 -4.59 -9.90 9.04
N PRO A 100 -5.72 -9.46 8.47
CA PRO A 100 -6.52 -8.36 9.02
C PRO A 100 -6.89 -8.55 10.50
N ALA A 101 -7.12 -9.78 10.93
CA ALA A 101 -7.40 -10.10 12.33
C ALA A 101 -6.18 -9.84 13.24
N ALA A 102 -4.97 -10.23 12.81
CA ALA A 102 -3.75 -9.92 13.56
C ALA A 102 -3.53 -8.40 13.64
N LEU A 103 -3.71 -7.68 12.53
CA LEU A 103 -3.62 -6.22 12.51
C LEU A 103 -4.62 -5.55 13.48
N ALA A 104 -5.82 -6.10 13.59
CA ALA A 104 -6.83 -5.63 14.54
C ALA A 104 -6.38 -5.76 16.00
N GLU A 105 -5.76 -6.88 16.37
CA GLU A 105 -5.21 -7.09 17.72
C GLU A 105 -4.07 -6.11 18.02
N TYR A 106 -3.13 -5.94 17.08
CA TYR A 106 -2.03 -4.99 17.24
C TYR A 106 -2.50 -3.54 17.38
N ALA A 107 -3.51 -3.15 16.59
CA ALA A 107 -4.11 -1.82 16.68
C ALA A 107 -4.67 -1.52 18.06
N GLU A 108 -5.43 -2.47 18.62
CA GLU A 108 -6.04 -2.34 19.94
C GLU A 108 -5.00 -2.36 21.06
N ALA A 109 -3.98 -3.23 20.96
CA ALA A 109 -2.88 -3.30 21.91
C ALA A 109 -2.09 -1.99 21.97
N ALA A 110 -1.69 -1.44 20.81
CA ALA A 110 -0.94 -0.19 20.73
C ALA A 110 -1.70 0.99 21.34
N ALA A 111 -3.03 1.05 21.17
CA ALA A 111 -3.84 2.13 21.74
C ALA A 111 -4.04 2.03 23.27
N ARG A 112 -3.80 0.86 23.88
CA ARG A 112 -3.91 0.66 25.34
C ARG A 112 -2.63 1.02 26.08
N VAL A 113 -1.48 0.85 25.45
CA VAL A 113 -0.19 1.18 26.02
C VAL A 113 0.02 2.70 25.93
N PRO A 114 0.28 3.41 27.04
CA PRO A 114 0.70 4.79 26.96
C PRO A 114 1.99 4.83 26.14
N ALA A 115 1.98 5.53 25.00
CA ALA A 115 3.21 5.70 24.25
C ALA A 115 4.24 6.39 25.15
N ALA A 116 5.32 5.68 25.43
CA ALA A 116 6.53 6.30 25.95
C ALA A 116 7.14 7.11 24.80
N LEU A 117 6.51 8.25 24.49
CA LEU A 117 6.98 9.18 23.47
C LEU A 117 8.36 9.65 23.92
N GLN A 118 9.39 9.04 23.34
CA GLN A 118 10.74 9.54 23.52
C GLN A 118 10.82 10.92 22.90
N ALA A 119 11.61 11.81 23.50
CA ALA A 119 11.92 13.11 22.93
C ALA A 119 12.76 12.92 21.65
N THR A 120 12.11 12.54 20.56
CA THR A 120 12.70 12.55 19.23
C THR A 120 13.02 13.99 18.85
N ALA A 121 14.10 14.16 18.08
CA ALA A 121 14.48 15.45 17.52
C ALA A 121 13.26 16.14 16.91
N LEU A 122 13.06 17.41 17.27
CA LEU A 122 11.95 18.24 16.81
C LEU A 122 11.73 18.06 15.30
N GLY A 123 10.55 17.55 14.92
CA GLY A 123 10.12 17.47 13.53
C GLY A 123 10.23 16.09 12.85
N GLN A 124 10.76 15.06 13.50
CA GLN A 124 10.72 13.69 12.93
C GLN A 124 9.46 12.93 13.39
N PRO A 125 8.72 12.27 12.49
CA PRO A 125 7.63 11.39 12.89
C PRO A 125 8.18 10.17 13.62
N GLN A 126 7.55 9.84 14.75
CA GLN A 126 7.89 8.66 15.54
C GLN A 126 6.87 7.56 15.26
N PRO A 127 7.30 6.36 14.84
CA PRO A 127 6.45 5.19 14.80
C PRO A 127 5.96 4.83 16.21
N VAL A 128 4.65 4.58 16.35
CA VAL A 128 3.98 4.20 17.61
C VAL A 128 3.40 2.79 17.57
N PHE A 129 3.48 2.13 16.42
CA PHE A 129 3.09 0.74 16.23
C PHE A 129 4.35 -0.12 16.16
N ASP A 130 4.35 -1.25 16.86
CA ASP A 130 5.48 -2.20 16.90
C ASP A 130 5.33 -3.28 15.81
N PHE A 131 4.83 -2.88 14.64
CA PHE A 131 4.66 -3.74 13.48
C PHE A 131 4.86 -2.94 12.19
N ILE A 132 5.14 -3.67 11.12
CA ILE A 132 5.32 -3.15 9.76
C ILE A 132 4.24 -3.76 8.87
N LEU A 133 3.66 -2.94 7.99
CA LEU A 133 2.69 -3.36 7.01
C LEU A 133 3.34 -3.62 5.66
N GLY A 134 3.09 -4.81 5.11
CA GLY A 134 3.35 -5.19 3.72
C GLY A 134 4.81 -5.09 3.27
N PRO A 135 5.09 -5.39 1.98
CA PRO A 135 6.36 -5.08 1.35
C PRO A 135 6.48 -3.56 1.12
N SER A 136 7.69 -3.03 1.25
CA SER A 136 7.97 -1.62 0.97
C SER A 136 7.84 -1.31 -0.52
N SER A 137 7.51 -0.06 -0.91
CA SER A 137 7.38 0.29 -2.34
C SER A 137 8.65 0.04 -3.17
N GLY A 138 9.81 -0.05 -2.51
CA GLY A 138 11.11 -0.38 -3.10
C GLY A 138 11.36 -1.86 -3.40
N GLU A 139 10.52 -2.78 -2.93
CA GLU A 139 10.72 -4.23 -3.09
C GLU A 139 10.09 -4.83 -4.36
N ARG A 140 9.50 -4.01 -5.26
CA ARG A 140 9.03 -4.54 -6.55
C ARG A 140 10.22 -5.02 -7.39
N PRO A 141 10.22 -6.28 -7.87
CA PRO A 141 11.16 -6.70 -8.90
C PRO A 141 10.95 -5.79 -10.12
N ILE A 142 12.03 -5.22 -10.64
CA ILE A 142 12.03 -4.46 -11.89
C ILE A 142 11.53 -5.41 -12.99
N SER A 143 10.24 -5.32 -13.34
CA SER A 143 9.73 -6.06 -14.49
C SER A 143 10.39 -5.49 -15.73
N SER A 144 11.20 -6.33 -16.39
CA SER A 144 11.97 -5.96 -17.56
C SER A 144 11.06 -5.36 -18.63
N GLN A 145 11.25 -4.08 -18.93
CA GLN A 145 10.78 -3.49 -20.17
C GLN A 145 11.34 -4.34 -21.31
N LYS A 146 10.46 -5.10 -21.95
CA LYS A 146 10.80 -5.92 -23.12
C LYS A 146 11.14 -4.96 -24.26
N ASN A 147 12.44 -4.69 -24.40
CA ASN A 147 13.00 -3.91 -25.48
C ASN A 147 12.65 -4.60 -26.82
N LYS A 148 11.72 -4.01 -27.59
CA LYS A 148 11.54 -4.36 -29.00
C LYS A 148 12.37 -3.37 -29.81
N GLN A 149 13.60 -3.76 -30.15
CA GLN A 149 14.35 -3.11 -31.21
C GLN A 149 15.21 -4.11 -31.99
N SER A 150 15.17 -3.93 -33.31
CA SER A 150 15.93 -4.58 -34.38
C SER A 150 15.57 -6.02 -34.78
N SER A 151 14.65 -6.12 -35.75
CA SER A 151 14.86 -7.03 -36.89
C SER A 151 15.38 -6.16 -38.03
N VAL A 152 16.69 -6.24 -38.28
CA VAL A 152 17.35 -5.61 -39.43
C VAL A 152 17.04 -6.45 -40.66
N GLU A 153 16.62 -5.77 -41.73
CA GLU A 153 16.47 -6.30 -43.07
C GLU A 153 17.77 -6.93 -43.57
N VAL A 154 17.71 -8.16 -44.08
CA VAL A 154 18.64 -8.65 -45.10
C VAL A 154 17.82 -9.42 -46.13
N ALA A 155 17.23 -8.69 -47.07
CA ALA A 155 16.75 -9.25 -48.33
C ALA A 155 17.85 -9.07 -49.38
N GLY A 156 18.66 -10.11 -49.56
CA GLY A 156 19.66 -10.18 -50.62
C GLY A 156 19.70 -11.58 -51.19
N ASN A 157 19.03 -11.81 -52.32
CA ASN A 157 19.72 -12.17 -53.56
C ASN A 157 18.73 -12.23 -54.74
N ARG A 158 18.90 -11.34 -55.72
CA ARG A 158 18.39 -11.53 -57.08
C ARG A 158 19.50 -12.21 -57.89
N PRO A 159 19.22 -13.19 -58.75
CA PRO A 159 20.09 -13.47 -59.89
C PRO A 159 19.74 -12.52 -61.04
N ASP A 160 20.75 -11.80 -61.54
CA ASP A 160 20.67 -10.98 -62.76
C ASP A 160 20.62 -11.87 -64.03
N PRO A 161 20.06 -11.37 -65.15
CA PRO A 161 19.90 -12.11 -66.39
C PRO A 161 21.04 -11.86 -67.40
N LEU A 162 21.00 -12.61 -68.52
CA LEU A 162 21.82 -12.51 -69.75
C LEU A 162 23.14 -13.31 -69.68
N GLY A 163 23.55 -14.13 -70.65
CA GLY A 163 23.02 -14.44 -71.97
C GLY A 163 24.15 -15.05 -72.83
N GLN A 164 23.78 -16.02 -73.68
CA GLN A 164 24.33 -16.33 -75.01
C GLN A 164 25.64 -17.14 -75.21
N ARG A 165 25.47 -18.12 -76.14
CA ARG A 165 26.40 -18.71 -77.14
C ARG A 165 27.45 -19.71 -76.60
N HIS A 166 27.68 -20.87 -77.21
CA HIS A 166 27.71 -21.26 -78.63
C HIS A 166 26.99 -22.59 -78.92
#